data_AF-A0A844FGQ3-F1
#
_entry.id   AF-A0A844FGQ3-F1
#
_cell.length_a   1.000
_cell.length_b   1.000
_cell.length_c   1.000
_cell.angle_alpha   90.00
_cell.angle_beta   90.00
_cell.angle_gamma   90.00
#
_symmetry.space_group_name_H-M   'P 1'
#
loop_
_entity.id
_entity.type
_entity.pdbx_description
1 polymer ?
#
loop_
_entity_poly.entity_id
_entity_poly.type
_entity_poly.pdbx_seq_one_letter_code
_entity_poly.pdbx_strand_id
1 'polypeptide(L)'
;MIVIALKKLCRCGKVIDYNKRYCDDCRDKYKKEKIERNRYYDKHIRDKKATSFYNSTEWIKTREYILNKYKGLDLYAFFILKEIIYADTVHHIVELKEDWNRRLDLDNLIPLNDISHKKIHGMYLKDKEGTQRLLFELIERWEKKYGRYR
;
A
#
# COMPACT_ATOMS: atom_id res chain seq x y z
N MET A 1 -16.29 -2.95 -55.24
CA MET A 1 -15.44 -1.99 -54.51
C MET A 1 -14.13 -2.69 -54.18
N ILE A 2 -13.00 -2.28 -54.75
CA ILE A 2 -11.70 -2.84 -54.41
C ILE A 2 -11.30 -2.23 -53.06
N VAL A 3 -11.32 -3.02 -51.99
CA VAL A 3 -10.84 -2.58 -50.68
C VAL A 3 -9.32 -2.56 -50.74
N ILE A 4 -8.73 -1.38 -50.90
CA ILE A 4 -7.27 -1.22 -50.82
C ILE A 4 -6.88 -1.38 -49.35
N ALA A 5 -6.35 -2.54 -49.00
CA ALA A 5 -5.81 -2.80 -47.68
C ALA A 5 -4.43 -2.15 -47.56
N LEU A 6 -4.36 -0.97 -46.94
CA LEU A 6 -3.10 -0.33 -46.57
C LEU A 6 -2.34 -1.24 -45.60
N LYS A 7 -1.10 -1.60 -45.98
CA LYS A 7 -0.19 -2.40 -45.16
C LYS A 7 0.98 -1.55 -44.68
N LYS A 8 1.65 -2.01 -43.63
CA LYS A 8 2.92 -1.48 -43.15
C LYS A 8 3.81 -2.58 -42.63
N LEU A 9 5.08 -2.27 -42.40
CA LEU A 9 6.00 -3.19 -41.74
C LEU A 9 5.88 -3.09 -40.22
N CYS A 10 5.82 -4.24 -39.57
CA CYS A 10 5.99 -4.36 -38.13
C CYS A 10 7.47 -4.13 -37.77
N ARG A 11 7.75 -3.85 -36.49
CA ARG A 11 9.12 -3.72 -35.94
C ARG A 11 10.02 -4.93 -36.17
N CYS A 12 9.46 -6.12 -36.42
CA CYS A 12 10.21 -7.33 -36.75
C CYS A 12 10.34 -7.58 -38.26
N GLY A 13 9.89 -6.67 -39.12
CA GLY A 13 9.92 -6.80 -40.57
C GLY A 13 8.71 -7.52 -41.20
N LYS A 14 7.79 -8.08 -40.41
CA LYS A 14 6.56 -8.69 -40.97
C LYS A 14 5.59 -7.64 -41.52
N VAL A 15 4.98 -7.89 -42.68
CA VAL A 15 3.91 -7.06 -43.22
C VAL A 15 2.64 -7.25 -42.40
N ILE A 16 2.06 -6.16 -41.92
CA ILE A 16 0.83 -6.13 -41.11
C ILE A 16 -0.14 -5.08 -41.67
N ASP A 17 -1.42 -5.18 -41.29
CA ASP A 17 -2.38 -4.10 -41.59
C ASP A 17 -1.94 -2.78 -40.97
N TYR A 18 -2.20 -1.69 -41.68
CA TYR A 18 -1.85 -0.35 -41.24
C TYR A 18 -2.40 -0.04 -39.83
N ASN A 19 -3.60 -0.56 -39.51
CA ASN A 19 -4.27 -0.38 -38.21
C ASN A 19 -3.69 -1.25 -37.08
N LYS A 20 -2.87 -2.27 -37.37
CA LYS A 20 -2.22 -3.06 -36.33
C LYS A 20 -0.97 -2.34 -35.83
N ARG A 21 -0.81 -2.19 -34.51
CA ARG A 21 0.42 -1.61 -33.92
C ARG A 21 1.62 -2.56 -34.06
N TYR A 22 1.40 -3.85 -33.84
CA TYR A 22 2.40 -4.91 -33.93
C TYR A 22 1.80 -6.16 -34.59
N CYS A 23 2.65 -7.02 -35.17
CA CYS A 23 2.26 -8.41 -35.42
C CYS A 23 2.03 -9.12 -34.07
N ASP A 24 1.36 -10.27 -34.11
CA ASP A 24 0.93 -10.92 -32.89
C ASP A 24 2.13 -11.39 -32.03
N ASP A 25 3.20 -11.90 -32.64
CA ASP A 25 4.44 -12.24 -31.92
C ASP A 25 5.07 -11.02 -31.20
N CYS A 26 5.13 -9.87 -31.87
CA CYS A 26 5.68 -8.65 -31.29
C CYS A 26 4.77 -8.05 -30.22
N ARG A 27 3.47 -8.25 -30.34
CA ARG A 27 2.48 -7.86 -29.34
C ARG A 27 2.67 -8.67 -28.06
N ASP A 28 2.84 -9.98 -28.19
CA ASP A 28 3.01 -10.87 -27.04
C ASP A 28 4.37 -10.67 -26.37
N LYS A 29 5.43 -10.47 -27.17
CA LYS A 29 6.74 -10.06 -26.64
C LYS A 29 6.66 -8.73 -25.88
N TYR A 30 6.00 -7.72 -26.44
CA TYR A 30 5.81 -6.43 -25.77
C TYR A 30 5.00 -6.56 -24.46
N LYS A 31 3.96 -7.40 -24.44
CA LYS A 31 3.20 -7.68 -23.22
C LYS A 31 4.08 -8.31 -22.15
N LYS A 32 4.90 -9.32 -22.49
CA LYS A 32 5.85 -9.95 -21.56
C LYS A 32 6.86 -8.93 -21.02
N GLU A 33 7.51 -8.17 -21.89
CA GLU A 33 8.46 -7.12 -21.51
C GLU A 33 7.81 -6.02 -20.64
N LYS A 34 6.53 -5.69 -20.88
CA LYS A 34 5.78 -4.74 -20.06
C LYS A 34 5.51 -5.28 -18.66
N ILE A 35 5.10 -6.55 -18.54
CA ILE A 35 4.89 -7.21 -17.25
C ILE A 35 6.21 -7.26 -16.46
N GLU A 36 7.32 -7.62 -17.11
CA GLU A 36 8.63 -7.67 -16.48
C GLU A 36 9.12 -6.29 -16.02
N ARG A 37 8.98 -5.24 -16.85
CA ARG A 37 9.31 -3.87 -16.44
C ARG A 37 8.48 -3.39 -15.26
N ASN A 38 7.17 -3.67 -15.25
CA ASN A 38 6.30 -3.30 -14.15
C ASN A 38 6.74 -4.00 -12.85
N ARG A 39 7.05 -5.31 -12.92
CA ARG A 39 7.59 -6.07 -11.79
C ARG A 39 8.93 -5.50 -11.30
N TYR A 40 9.84 -5.14 -12.21
CA TYR A 40 11.12 -4.52 -11.85
C TYR A 40 10.92 -3.16 -11.17
N TYR A 41 10.05 -2.31 -11.71
CA TYR A 41 9.74 -1.00 -11.15
C TYR A 41 9.09 -1.12 -9.76
N ASP A 42 8.11 -2.00 -9.62
CA ASP A 42 7.45 -2.27 -8.35
C ASP A 42 8.45 -2.82 -7.31
N LYS A 43 9.31 -3.78 -7.68
CA LYS A 43 10.26 -4.39 -6.74
C LYS A 43 11.45 -3.51 -6.39
N HIS A 44 12.03 -2.79 -7.34
CA HIS A 44 13.32 -2.11 -7.10
C HIS A 44 13.19 -0.62 -6.83
N ILE A 45 12.16 0.05 -7.33
CA ILE A 45 11.98 1.50 -7.16
C ILE A 45 10.99 1.79 -6.02
N ARG A 46 9.85 1.10 -5.97
CA ARG A 46 8.88 1.29 -4.87
C ARG A 46 9.46 0.87 -3.52
N ASP A 47 10.21 -0.23 -3.47
CA ASP A 47 10.85 -0.67 -2.23
C ASP A 47 11.94 0.32 -1.78
N LYS A 48 12.75 0.88 -2.68
CA LYS A 48 13.72 1.94 -2.31
C LYS A 48 13.03 3.17 -1.74
N LYS A 49 11.88 3.57 -2.32
CA LYS A 49 11.08 4.69 -1.83
C LYS A 49 10.53 4.40 -0.42
N ALA A 50 10.02 3.20 -0.19
CA ALA A 50 9.52 2.76 1.11
C ALA A 50 10.64 2.68 2.16
N THR A 51 11.77 2.07 1.82
CA THR A 51 12.95 2.00 2.69
C THR A 51 13.47 3.39 3.05
N SER A 52 13.58 4.29 2.08
CA SER A 52 13.97 5.67 2.33
C SER A 52 13.00 6.38 3.28
N PHE A 53 11.69 6.18 3.09
CA PHE A 53 10.66 6.73 3.96
C PHE A 53 10.76 6.19 5.40
N TYR A 54 10.92 4.88 5.60
CA TYR A 54 11.05 4.31 6.95
C TYR A 54 12.33 4.75 7.67
N ASN A 55 13.35 5.20 6.94
CA ASN A 55 14.57 5.78 7.49
C ASN A 55 14.51 7.32 7.61
N SER A 56 13.42 7.95 7.18
CA SER A 56 13.31 9.41 7.11
C SER A 56 13.00 10.02 8.48
N THR A 57 13.52 11.23 8.71
CA THR A 57 13.29 11.97 9.96
C THR A 57 11.80 12.23 10.21
N GLU A 58 11.04 12.46 9.14
CA GLU A 58 9.60 12.67 9.19
C GLU A 58 8.89 11.42 9.73
N TRP A 59 9.21 10.24 9.20
CA TRP A 59 8.61 9.00 9.70
C TRP A 59 8.99 8.74 11.16
N ILE A 60 10.27 8.92 11.53
CA ILE A 60 10.73 8.69 12.90
C ILE A 60 9.95 9.58 13.88
N LYS A 61 9.83 10.88 13.58
CA LYS A 61 9.06 11.83 14.41
C LYS A 61 7.58 11.50 14.46
N THR A 62 6.97 11.15 13.33
CA THR A 62 5.56 10.77 13.28
C THR A 62 5.29 9.49 14.06
N ARG A 63 6.16 8.48 13.94
CA ARG A 63 6.07 7.24 14.71
C ARG A 63 6.14 7.50 16.20
N GLU A 64 7.12 8.28 16.66
CA GLU A 64 7.25 8.67 18.06
C GLU A 64 6.03 9.43 18.57
N TYR A 65 5.54 10.40 17.79
CA TYR A 65 4.32 11.14 18.10
C TYR A 65 3.11 10.21 18.28
N ILE A 66 2.91 9.26 17.36
CA ILE A 66 1.79 8.30 17.43
C ILE A 66 1.91 7.43 18.68
N LEU A 67 3.09 6.87 18.97
CA LEU A 67 3.30 6.10 20.19
C LEU A 67 2.97 6.93 21.43
N ASN A 68 3.44 8.17 21.53
CA ASN A 68 3.16 9.05 22.66
C ASN A 68 1.67 9.42 22.78
N LYS A 69 1.00 9.73 21.65
CA LYS A 69 -0.43 10.08 21.60
C LYS A 69 -1.30 8.99 22.22
N TYR A 70 -0.96 7.73 21.98
CA TYR A 70 -1.68 6.56 22.48
C TYR A 70 -1.03 5.93 23.72
N LYS A 71 -0.21 6.69 24.45
CA LYS A 71 0.48 6.25 25.70
C LYS A 71 1.32 4.97 25.55
N GLY A 72 1.84 4.74 24.36
CA GLY A 72 2.60 3.56 23.99
C GLY A 72 1.79 2.28 23.91
N LEU A 73 0.46 2.33 23.98
CA LEU A 73 -0.39 1.14 23.99
C LEU A 73 -0.68 0.63 22.59
N ASP A 74 -0.74 -0.69 22.46
CA ASP A 74 -1.38 -1.35 21.32
C ASP A 74 -2.90 -1.17 21.44
N LEU A 75 -3.51 -0.45 20.49
CA LEU A 75 -4.95 -0.17 20.53
C LEU A 75 -5.81 -1.40 20.26
N TYR A 76 -5.33 -2.36 19.46
CA TYR A 76 -6.05 -3.60 19.21
C TYR A 76 -6.07 -4.46 20.47
N ALA A 77 -4.91 -4.67 21.11
CA ALA A 77 -4.83 -5.41 22.37
C ALA A 77 -5.69 -4.74 23.46
N PHE A 78 -5.59 -3.42 23.58
CA PHE A 78 -6.32 -2.66 24.60
C PHE A 78 -7.84 -2.75 24.44
N PHE A 79 -8.36 -2.51 23.24
CA PHE A 79 -9.81 -2.44 23.03
C PHE A 79 -10.47 -3.77 22.70
N ILE A 80 -9.79 -4.67 21.99
CA ILE A 80 -10.35 -5.95 21.53
C ILE A 80 -10.00 -7.07 22.50
N LEU A 81 -8.73 -7.22 22.84
CA LEU A 81 -8.26 -8.30 23.72
C LEU A 81 -8.45 -7.97 25.21
N LYS A 82 -8.66 -6.69 25.54
CA LYS A 82 -8.75 -6.17 26.92
C LYS A 82 -7.46 -6.34 27.71
N GLU A 83 -6.32 -6.26 27.01
CA GLU A 83 -4.99 -6.42 27.58
C GLU A 83 -4.19 -5.11 27.49
N ILE A 84 -3.37 -4.85 28.50
CA ILE A 84 -2.44 -3.70 28.49
C ILE A 84 -1.11 -4.20 27.92
N ILE A 85 -0.89 -3.95 26.64
CA ILE A 85 0.34 -4.31 25.94
C ILE A 85 0.94 -3.06 25.30
N TYR A 86 2.26 -2.92 25.41
CA TYR A 86 3.00 -1.86 24.74
C TYR A 86 3.19 -2.15 23.25
N ALA A 87 3.00 -1.14 22.43
CA ALA A 87 3.26 -1.18 21.00
C ALA A 87 4.75 -1.10 20.71
N ASP A 88 5.22 -1.94 19.79
CA ASP A 88 6.59 -1.92 19.25
C ASP A 88 6.66 -1.25 17.87
N THR A 89 5.50 -1.07 17.21
CA THR A 89 5.42 -0.53 15.86
C THR A 89 4.20 0.36 15.66
N VAL A 90 4.22 1.09 14.55
CA VAL A 90 3.09 1.89 14.07
C VAL A 90 2.73 1.39 12.68
N HIS A 91 1.48 0.98 12.53
CA HIS A 91 0.95 0.38 11.32
C HIS A 91 0.14 1.38 10.50
N HIS A 92 0.34 1.38 9.19
CA HIS A 92 -0.51 2.11 8.23
C HIS A 92 -1.80 1.34 7.97
N ILE A 93 -2.96 1.87 8.40
CA ILE A 93 -4.28 1.24 8.21
C ILE A 93 -4.58 1.07 6.71
N VAL A 94 -4.47 2.15 5.93
CA VAL A 94 -4.32 2.08 4.48
C VAL A 94 -2.83 1.90 4.18
N GLU A 95 -2.48 0.75 3.62
CA GLU A 95 -1.08 0.34 3.48
C GLU A 95 -0.30 1.38 2.66
N LEU A 96 0.97 1.61 3.02
CA LEU A 96 1.85 2.58 2.36
C LEU A 96 1.92 2.43 0.82
N LYS A 97 1.79 1.20 0.32
CA LYS A 97 1.81 0.86 -1.11
C LYS A 97 0.53 1.26 -1.85
N GLU A 98 -0.58 1.45 -1.15
CA GLU A 98 -1.89 1.74 -1.70
C GLU A 98 -2.13 3.23 -1.79
N ASP A 99 -1.79 3.97 -0.73
CA ASP A 99 -1.91 5.42 -0.73
C ASP A 99 -0.68 6.08 -0.08
N TRP A 100 0.27 6.45 -0.93
CA TRP A 100 1.48 7.16 -0.51
C TRP A 100 1.17 8.53 0.10
N ASN A 101 0.04 9.17 -0.23
CA ASN A 101 -0.29 10.49 0.30
C ASN A 101 -0.65 10.43 1.78
N ARG A 102 -1.10 9.27 2.27
CA ARG A 102 -1.44 9.01 3.67
C ARG A 102 -0.28 8.48 4.52
N ARG A 103 0.94 8.47 4.00
CA ARG A 103 2.12 7.91 4.69
C ARG A 103 2.44 8.58 6.04
N LEU A 104 2.12 9.86 6.19
CA LEU A 104 2.28 10.65 7.42
C LEU A 104 0.92 11.13 7.99
N ASP A 105 -0.20 10.62 7.46
CA ASP A 105 -1.54 10.94 7.94
C ASP A 105 -1.72 10.31 9.32
N LEU A 106 -1.86 11.14 10.36
CA LEU A 106 -1.94 10.69 11.76
C LEU A 106 -3.17 9.82 12.01
N ASP A 107 -4.25 10.04 11.25
CA ASP A 107 -5.49 9.27 11.38
C ASP A 107 -5.41 7.94 10.61
N ASN A 108 -4.37 7.73 9.80
CA ASN A 108 -4.05 6.48 9.12
C ASN A 108 -3.07 5.58 9.90
N LEU A 109 -2.67 5.98 11.10
CA LEU A 109 -1.59 5.33 11.86
C LEU A 109 -2.10 4.80 13.19
N ILE A 110 -1.88 3.51 13.43
CA ILE A 110 -2.29 2.82 14.66
C ILE A 110 -1.09 2.13 15.32
N PRO A 111 -0.82 2.37 16.61
CA PRO A 111 0.25 1.69 17.32
C PRO A 111 -0.18 0.25 17.66
N LEU A 112 0.73 -0.69 17.43
CA LEU A 112 0.50 -2.12 17.63
C LEU A 112 1.77 -2.78 18.17
N ASN A 113 1.60 -3.91 18.85
CA ASN A 113 2.67 -4.88 19.05
C ASN A 113 2.77 -5.83 17.84
N ASP A 114 3.86 -6.57 17.75
CA ASP A 114 4.18 -7.49 16.66
C ASP A 114 3.12 -8.58 16.46
N ILE A 115 2.50 -9.07 17.54
CA ILE A 115 1.45 -10.11 17.49
C ILE A 115 0.18 -9.54 16.87
N SER A 116 -0.30 -8.40 17.36
CA SER A 116 -1.48 -7.71 16.80
C SER A 116 -1.23 -7.30 15.34
N HIS A 117 -0.04 -6.80 15.03
CA HIS A 117 0.34 -6.42 13.68
C HIS A 117 0.25 -7.60 12.70
N LYS A 118 0.82 -8.77 13.07
CA LYS A 118 0.71 -10.00 12.27
C LYS A 118 -0.75 -10.47 12.14
N LYS A 119 -1.52 -10.39 13.23
CA LYS A 119 -2.94 -10.75 13.22
C LYS A 119 -3.74 -9.89 12.24
N ILE A 120 -3.51 -8.58 12.25
CA ILE A 120 -4.17 -7.61 11.37
C ILE A 120 -3.83 -7.88 9.90
N HIS A 121 -2.58 -8.19 9.56
CA HIS A 121 -2.24 -8.65 8.20
C HIS A 121 -3.04 -9.89 7.79
N GLY A 122 -3.20 -10.85 8.70
CA GLY A 122 -4.06 -12.02 8.47
C GLY A 122 -5.55 -11.67 8.30
N MET A 123 -6.03 -10.62 8.99
CA MET A 123 -7.40 -10.12 8.83
C MET A 123 -7.59 -9.41 7.48
N TYR A 124 -6.59 -8.65 6.98
CA TYR A 124 -6.64 -8.04 5.65
C TYR A 124 -6.78 -9.04 4.52
N LEU A 125 -6.19 -10.22 4.65
CA LEU A 125 -6.34 -11.28 3.64
C LEU A 125 -7.78 -11.81 3.57
N LYS A 126 -8.58 -11.66 4.63
CA LYS A 126 -9.96 -12.16 4.72
C LYS A 126 -10.98 -11.08 4.37
N ASP A 127 -10.86 -9.92 5.01
CA ASP A 127 -11.73 -8.76 4.79
C ASP A 127 -10.94 -7.48 5.07
N LYS A 128 -10.36 -6.92 4.01
CA LYS A 128 -9.53 -5.74 4.12
C LYS A 128 -10.31 -4.52 4.55
N GLU A 129 -11.43 -4.23 3.89
CA GLU A 129 -12.21 -3.04 4.17
C GLU A 129 -12.82 -3.09 5.57
N GLY A 130 -13.34 -4.24 6.00
CA GLY A 130 -13.86 -4.41 7.35
C GLY A 130 -12.79 -4.29 8.43
N THR A 131 -11.60 -4.83 8.18
CA THR A 131 -10.48 -4.65 9.10
C THR A 131 -10.06 -3.18 9.17
N GLN A 132 -9.95 -2.47 8.06
CA GLN A 132 -9.62 -1.05 8.07
C GLN A 132 -10.66 -0.22 8.82
N ARG A 133 -11.96 -0.47 8.58
CA ARG A 133 -13.06 0.16 9.35
C ARG A 133 -12.89 -0.06 10.85
N LEU A 134 -12.65 -1.31 11.27
CA LEU A 134 -12.40 -1.63 12.67
C LEU A 134 -11.23 -0.81 13.24
N LEU A 135 -10.10 -0.73 12.55
CA LEU A 135 -8.93 0.00 13.06
C LEU A 135 -9.18 1.51 13.16
N PHE A 136 -9.90 2.10 12.20
CA PHE A 136 -10.34 3.50 12.30
C PHE A 136 -11.29 3.72 13.48
N GLU A 137 -12.22 2.79 13.74
CA GLU A 137 -13.10 2.83 14.91
C GLU A 137 -12.32 2.76 16.23
N LEU A 138 -11.22 2.01 16.29
CA LEU A 138 -10.36 1.97 17.48
C LEU A 138 -9.66 3.31 17.75
N ILE A 139 -9.18 3.96 16.68
CA ILE A 139 -8.63 5.32 16.77
C ILE A 139 -9.72 6.28 17.25
N GLU A 140 -10.89 6.28 16.62
CA GLU A 140 -12.01 7.17 16.98
C GLU A 140 -12.46 6.96 18.44
N ARG A 141 -12.54 5.70 18.88
CA ARG A 141 -12.87 5.35 20.26
C ARG A 141 -11.83 5.87 21.25
N TRP A 142 -10.55 5.83 20.90
CA TRP A 142 -9.51 6.44 21.72
C TRP A 142 -9.71 7.95 21.81
N GLU A 143 -9.86 8.64 20.69
CA GLU A 143 -10.05 10.09 20.66
C GLU A 143 -11.27 10.53 21.46
N LYS A 144 -12.41 9.83 21.32
CA LYS A 144 -13.63 10.13 22.09
C LYS A 144 -13.44 9.98 23.60
N LYS A 145 -12.64 9.01 24.05
CA LYS A 145 -12.51 8.67 25.48
C LYS A 145 -11.34 9.35 26.17
N TYR A 146 -10.23 9.53 25.45
CA TYR A 146 -8.94 9.97 25.99
C TYR A 146 -8.34 11.13 25.21
N GLY A 147 -8.89 11.47 24.03
CA GLY A 147 -8.52 12.67 23.31
C GLY A 147 -8.80 13.88 24.19
N ARG A 148 -7.76 14.65 24.49
CA ARG A 148 -7.94 15.95 25.13
C ARG A 148 -8.62 16.86 24.11
N TYR A 149 -9.70 17.52 24.52
CA TYR A 149 -10.26 18.66 23.78
C TYR A 149 -9.10 19.55 23.31
N ARG A 150 -8.99 19.74 21.99
CA ARG A 150 -8.22 20.86 21.44
C ARG A 150 -8.96 22.15 21.72
#